data_AF-A0A836SP83-F1
#
_entry.id   AF-A0A836SP83-F1
#
_cell.length_a   1.000
_cell.length_b   1.000
_cell.length_c   1.000
_cell.angle_alpha   90.00
_cell.angle_beta   90.00
_cell.angle_gamma   90.00
#
_symmetry.space_group_name_H-M   'P 1'
#
loop_
_entity.id
_entity.type
_entity.pdbx_description
1 polymer ?
#
loop_
_entity_poly.entity_id
_entity_poly.type
_entity_poly.pdbx_seq_one_letter_code
_entity_poly.pdbx_strand_id
1 'polypeptide(L)'
;MPQVKMSAGKFRGFKVLADGDGRFRMMAIDQRGSLRRMLSKVLDPDEVGHDDLRTVKKSVVKVLSPYSSATLTDPVYGYPGCLGYIPKDVGLLLAYEETGYTKAGEGGHERRSSLIEGWSARKAKRAGADAVKLLIYWRPEASDETLEHQSSLVRKVGKECEEVDLPFVLELVSYPLLKDELPGGTSRPTPAFAKRKPEIVLRTVQEFSKPEYKADLLKIEFPADLKYTEEYCHGAFDGEKRRALYDLDEVEDFCRMVDEACVVPWVILSAGVEVEEFLANVELASEAGASGFLGGRAIWQGCTKFYPDVEAMEKWLATSGADNFRRLREASRNAVPWYEHRRFGGYPNVLLAGGGGEWYRNYEGL
;
A
#
# COMPACT_ATOMS: atom_id res chain seq x y z
N MET A 1 0.76 -2.57 -30.83
CA MET A 1 0.26 -2.06 -29.54
C MET A 1 0.69 -0.61 -29.40
N PRO A 2 -0.10 0.28 -28.77
CA PRO A 2 0.28 1.67 -28.60
C PRO A 2 1.53 1.79 -27.70
N GLN A 3 2.48 2.64 -28.10
CA GLN A 3 3.67 2.93 -27.30
C GLN A 3 3.31 3.82 -26.11
N VAL A 4 3.86 3.54 -24.93
CA VAL A 4 3.68 4.37 -23.73
C VAL A 4 4.92 5.21 -23.53
N LYS A 5 4.73 6.53 -23.42
CA LYS A 5 5.80 7.46 -23.08
C LYS A 5 5.82 7.70 -21.58
N MET A 6 6.96 7.47 -20.94
CA MET A 6 7.19 7.76 -19.53
C MET A 6 8.32 8.76 -19.39
N SER A 7 8.22 9.66 -18.42
CA SER A 7 9.32 10.56 -18.09
C SER A 7 10.49 9.79 -17.47
N ALA A 8 11.70 10.37 -17.55
CA ALA A 8 12.93 9.68 -17.15
C ALA A 8 12.89 9.25 -15.68
N GLY A 9 12.45 10.16 -14.81
CA GLY A 9 12.39 9.89 -13.37
C GLY A 9 11.35 8.82 -13.02
N LYS A 10 10.17 8.85 -13.64
CA LYS A 10 9.14 7.83 -13.43
C LYS A 10 9.57 6.46 -13.95
N PHE A 11 10.15 6.40 -15.14
CA PHE A 11 10.63 5.13 -15.70
C PHE A 11 11.76 4.55 -14.85
N ARG A 12 12.74 5.37 -14.45
CA ARG A 12 13.82 4.92 -13.56
C ARG A 12 13.28 4.45 -12.21
N GLY A 13 12.34 5.20 -11.62
CA GLY A 13 11.70 4.85 -10.36
C GLY A 13 11.00 3.49 -10.43
N PHE A 14 10.19 3.23 -11.45
CA PHE A 14 9.57 1.91 -11.65
C PHE A 14 10.57 0.76 -11.67
N LYS A 15 11.70 0.95 -12.35
CA LYS A 15 12.79 -0.05 -12.39
C LYS A 15 13.48 -0.26 -11.04
N VAL A 16 13.49 0.74 -10.17
CA VAL A 16 14.07 0.63 -8.82
C VAL A 16 13.07 0.01 -7.85
N LEU A 17 11.79 0.34 -7.98
CA LEU A 17 10.74 -0.17 -7.09
C LEU A 17 10.44 -1.65 -7.30
N ALA A 18 10.60 -2.13 -8.54
CA ALA A 18 10.42 -3.52 -8.91
C ALA A 18 11.71 -4.34 -8.72
N ASP A 19 11.57 -5.64 -8.50
CA ASP A 19 12.71 -6.56 -8.49
C ASP A 19 13.20 -6.89 -9.92
N GLY A 20 14.18 -7.80 -10.01
CA GLY A 20 14.77 -8.23 -11.28
C GLY A 20 13.78 -8.87 -12.26
N ASP A 21 12.64 -9.36 -11.78
CA ASP A 21 11.57 -9.92 -12.63
C ASP A 21 10.54 -8.86 -13.04
N GLY A 22 10.74 -7.60 -12.65
CA GLY A 22 9.77 -6.52 -12.87
C GLY A 22 8.56 -6.57 -11.94
N ARG A 23 8.62 -7.31 -10.82
CA ARG A 23 7.51 -7.42 -9.86
C ARG A 23 7.72 -6.53 -8.65
N PHE A 24 6.66 -5.94 -8.13
CA PHE A 24 6.72 -5.13 -6.92
C PHE A 24 6.57 -6.03 -5.68
N ARG A 25 7.66 -6.38 -5.03
CA ARG A 25 7.68 -7.19 -3.80
C ARG A 25 8.17 -6.34 -2.64
N MET A 26 7.32 -5.41 -2.23
CA MET A 26 7.73 -4.26 -1.41
C MET A 26 7.30 -4.39 0.06
N MET A 27 8.05 -3.73 0.95
CA MET A 27 7.77 -3.64 2.39
C MET A 27 7.16 -2.27 2.76
N ALA A 28 6.21 -2.25 3.69
CA ALA A 28 5.69 -1.03 4.30
C ALA A 28 5.91 -1.00 5.82
N ILE A 29 6.52 0.09 6.29
CA ILE A 29 6.73 0.40 7.72
C ILE A 29 6.45 1.90 7.99
N ASP A 30 5.56 2.52 7.21
CA ASP A 30 5.09 3.92 7.34
C ASP A 30 4.03 4.11 8.44
N GLN A 31 3.63 3.02 9.11
CA GLN A 31 2.63 3.04 10.18
C GLN A 31 3.08 3.90 11.36
N ARG A 32 2.27 4.89 11.74
CA ARG A 32 2.51 5.78 12.88
C ARG A 32 1.54 5.50 14.01
N GLY A 33 0.28 5.94 13.87
CA GLY A 33 -0.74 5.73 14.91
C GLY A 33 -1.03 4.25 15.19
N SER A 34 -1.01 3.38 14.17
CA SER A 34 -1.20 1.94 14.38
C SER A 34 -0.01 1.27 15.06
N LEU A 35 1.23 1.72 14.78
CA LEU A 35 2.41 1.23 15.49
C LEU A 35 2.38 1.65 16.96
N ARG A 36 2.06 2.92 17.25
CA ARG A 36 1.86 3.40 18.63
C ARG A 36 0.84 2.54 19.40
N ARG A 37 -0.29 2.19 18.79
CA ARG A 37 -1.31 1.29 19.39
C ARG A 37 -0.84 -0.15 19.59
N MET A 38 0.14 -0.62 18.82
CA MET A 38 0.72 -1.95 19.04
C MET A 38 1.69 -1.93 20.21
N LEU A 39 2.49 -0.87 20.33
CA LEU A 39 3.45 -0.71 21.43
C LEU A 39 2.77 -0.44 22.78
N SER A 40 1.63 0.25 22.78
CA SER A 40 0.82 0.46 24.00
C SER A 40 0.21 -0.82 24.59
N LYS A 41 0.45 -2.00 23.97
CA LYS A 41 0.05 -3.30 24.52
C LYS A 41 1.16 -3.96 25.33
N VAL A 42 2.40 -3.50 25.18
CA VAL A 42 3.60 -4.04 25.84
C VAL A 42 4.33 -2.99 26.67
N LEU A 43 4.03 -1.72 26.45
CA LEU A 43 4.43 -0.57 27.28
C LEU A 43 3.20 0.08 27.90
N ASP A 44 3.43 0.95 28.89
CA ASP A 44 2.40 1.90 29.32
C ASP A 44 2.00 2.80 28.12
N PRO A 45 0.70 2.89 27.77
CA PRO A 45 0.21 3.75 26.69
C PRO A 45 0.67 5.21 26.77
N ASP A 46 0.82 5.75 27.98
CA ASP A 46 1.23 7.14 28.20
C ASP A 46 2.75 7.33 28.02
N GLU A 47 3.52 6.24 28.07
CA GLU A 47 4.97 6.25 27.91
C GLU A 47 5.42 5.98 26.46
N VAL A 48 4.53 5.56 25.55
CA VAL A 48 4.91 5.32 24.15
C VAL A 48 5.37 6.65 23.53
N GLY A 49 6.68 6.79 23.39
CA GLY A 49 7.37 7.96 22.93
C GLY A 49 7.67 7.93 21.44
N HIS A 50 8.21 9.03 20.97
CA HIS A 50 8.67 9.16 19.59
C HIS A 50 9.82 8.20 19.28
N ASP A 51 10.75 8.00 20.21
CA ASP A 51 11.94 7.17 20.03
C ASP A 51 11.63 5.67 20.02
N ASP A 52 10.55 5.23 20.67
CA ASP A 52 10.07 3.84 20.56
C ASP A 52 9.66 3.51 19.12
N LEU A 53 8.88 4.41 18.49
CA LEU A 53 8.49 4.25 17.08
C LEU A 53 9.72 4.24 16.17
N ARG A 54 10.70 5.11 16.42
CA ARG A 54 11.95 5.14 15.63
C ARG A 54 12.75 3.85 15.76
N THR A 55 12.86 3.33 16.98
CA THR A 55 13.61 2.10 17.29
C THR A 55 13.03 0.91 16.55
N VAL A 56 11.70 0.72 16.65
CA VAL A 56 11.03 -0.39 15.96
C VAL A 56 11.15 -0.26 14.44
N LYS A 57 10.92 0.93 13.88
CA LYS A 57 11.06 1.19 12.43
C LYS A 57 12.46 0.86 11.95
N LYS A 58 13.49 1.33 12.68
CA LYS A 58 14.89 1.05 12.37
C LYS A 58 15.20 -0.45 12.37
N SER A 59 14.77 -1.19 13.39
CA SER A 59 15.01 -2.64 13.45
C SER A 59 14.32 -3.39 12.31
N VAL A 60 13.07 -3.04 12.00
CA VAL A 60 12.35 -3.62 10.84
C VAL A 60 13.07 -3.32 9.53
N VAL A 61 13.45 -2.07 9.27
CA VAL A 61 14.18 -1.71 8.03
C VAL A 61 15.54 -2.41 7.97
N LYS A 62 16.33 -2.34 9.03
CA LYS A 62 17.66 -2.95 9.10
C LYS A 62 17.64 -4.43 8.77
N VAL A 63 16.67 -5.18 9.28
CA VAL A 63 16.64 -6.63 9.14
C VAL A 63 15.91 -7.07 7.86
N LEU A 64 14.81 -6.40 7.49
CA LEU A 64 13.91 -6.90 6.45
C LEU A 64 14.00 -6.19 5.10
N SER A 65 14.51 -4.94 5.05
CA SER A 65 14.66 -4.21 3.78
C SER A 65 15.42 -5.00 2.70
N PRO A 66 16.49 -5.76 3.00
CA PRO A 66 17.20 -6.60 2.01
C PRO A 66 16.37 -7.68 1.32
N TYR A 67 15.20 -8.04 1.83
CA TYR A 67 14.31 -9.03 1.22
C TYR A 67 13.30 -8.41 0.23
N SER A 68 13.11 -7.10 0.31
CA SER A 68 12.12 -6.33 -0.47
C SER A 68 12.73 -5.70 -1.71
N SER A 69 11.94 -5.51 -2.77
CA SER A 69 12.36 -4.70 -3.93
C SER A 69 12.39 -3.21 -3.58
N ALA A 70 11.50 -2.76 -2.68
CA ALA A 70 11.47 -1.41 -2.16
C ALA A 70 10.89 -1.36 -0.75
N THR A 71 11.28 -0.36 0.02
CA THR A 71 10.82 -0.09 1.38
C THR A 71 10.08 1.25 1.44
N LEU A 72 8.81 1.21 1.84
CA LEU A 72 7.99 2.35 2.20
C LEU A 72 8.17 2.68 3.69
N THR A 73 8.57 3.92 3.99
CA THR A 73 8.62 4.45 5.36
C THR A 73 8.00 5.86 5.41
N ASP A 74 7.95 6.46 6.58
CA ASP A 74 7.40 7.81 6.79
C ASP A 74 8.50 8.84 7.08
N PRO A 75 8.31 10.11 6.67
CA PRO A 75 9.31 11.15 6.89
C PRO A 75 9.41 11.63 8.35
N VAL A 76 8.46 11.26 9.22
CA VAL A 76 8.33 11.79 10.59
C VAL A 76 9.18 11.01 11.59
N TYR A 77 9.03 9.68 11.59
CA TYR A 77 9.69 8.78 12.54
C TYR A 77 10.69 7.84 11.84
N GLY A 78 10.38 7.38 10.63
CA GLY A 78 11.16 6.35 9.96
C GLY A 78 12.39 6.89 9.26
N TYR A 79 12.19 7.73 8.26
CA TYR A 79 13.20 8.08 7.26
C TYR A 79 14.55 8.51 7.84
N PRO A 80 14.64 9.50 8.78
CA PRO A 80 15.94 9.94 9.29
C PRO A 80 16.77 8.84 9.96
N GLY A 81 16.12 7.89 10.66
CA GLY A 81 16.80 6.79 11.35
C GLY A 81 16.99 5.54 10.50
N CYS A 82 16.25 5.42 9.40
CA CYS A 82 16.24 4.24 8.55
C CYS A 82 17.15 4.37 7.31
N LEU A 83 17.43 5.58 6.83
CA LEU A 83 18.15 5.81 5.56
C LEU A 83 19.47 5.02 5.45
N GLY A 84 20.28 4.99 6.51
CA GLY A 84 21.57 4.28 6.50
C GLY A 84 21.46 2.75 6.48
N TYR A 85 20.25 2.20 6.59
CA TYR A 85 19.98 0.76 6.62
C TYR A 85 19.24 0.24 5.38
N ILE A 86 18.79 1.13 4.50
CA ILE A 86 18.17 0.74 3.23
C ILE A 86 19.29 0.35 2.26
N PRO A 87 19.32 -0.88 1.70
CA PRO A 87 20.34 -1.27 0.74
C PRO A 87 20.29 -0.43 -0.54
N LYS A 88 21.45 -0.28 -1.19
CA LYS A 88 21.61 0.55 -2.40
C LYS A 88 20.74 0.14 -3.60
N ASP A 89 20.31 -1.11 -3.61
CA ASP A 89 19.53 -1.77 -4.65
C ASP A 89 18.06 -1.94 -4.27
N VAL A 90 17.65 -1.44 -3.09
CA VAL A 90 16.27 -1.43 -2.62
C VAL A 90 15.70 -0.03 -2.79
N GLY A 91 14.57 0.08 -3.49
CA GLY A 91 13.89 1.35 -3.68
C GLY A 91 13.34 1.96 -2.39
N LEU A 92 13.19 3.28 -2.38
CA LEU A 92 12.64 4.03 -1.25
C LEU A 92 11.32 4.71 -1.63
N LEU A 93 10.27 4.44 -0.84
CA LEU A 93 9.03 5.21 -0.90
C LEU A 93 8.86 6.00 0.39
N LEU A 94 8.38 7.25 0.27
CA LEU A 94 8.02 8.08 1.43
C LEU A 94 6.52 8.39 1.44
N ALA A 95 5.90 8.13 2.60
CA ALA A 95 4.51 8.50 2.84
C ALA A 95 4.31 10.02 2.78
N TYR A 96 3.13 10.42 2.31
CA TYR A 96 2.80 11.82 1.98
C TYR A 96 1.63 12.36 2.81
N GLU A 97 0.76 11.48 3.29
CA GLU A 97 -0.36 11.81 4.15
C GLU A 97 0.02 11.95 5.63
N GLU A 98 -0.78 12.69 6.40
CA GLU A 98 -0.78 12.59 7.86
C GLU A 98 -1.36 11.26 8.34
N THR A 99 -0.96 10.85 9.55
CA THR A 99 -1.49 9.61 10.13
C THR A 99 -2.94 9.78 10.56
N GLY A 100 -3.80 8.84 10.19
CA GLY A 100 -5.21 8.85 10.57
C GLY A 100 -6.04 9.70 9.62
N TYR A 101 -7.10 10.32 10.14
CA TYR A 101 -8.06 11.09 9.36
C TYR A 101 -8.82 12.06 10.26
N THR A 102 -9.34 13.13 9.64
CA THR A 102 -10.33 14.00 10.25
C THR A 102 -11.72 13.40 10.03
N LYS A 103 -12.53 13.31 11.10
CA LYS A 103 -13.93 12.90 11.00
C LYS A 103 -14.74 13.98 10.28
N ALA A 104 -15.61 13.59 9.37
CA ALA A 104 -16.44 14.49 8.58
C ALA A 104 -17.83 13.91 8.33
N GLY A 105 -18.64 14.65 7.57
CA GLY A 105 -20.00 14.26 7.19
C GLY A 105 -21.00 14.25 8.32
N GLU A 106 -22.26 14.01 7.97
CA GLU A 106 -23.33 13.85 8.96
C GLU A 106 -23.05 12.63 9.84
N GLY A 107 -23.12 12.79 11.17
CA GLY A 107 -22.79 11.74 12.14
C GLY A 107 -21.29 11.51 12.39
N GLY A 108 -20.38 12.19 11.67
CA GLY A 108 -18.94 12.15 11.96
C GLY A 108 -18.27 10.81 11.65
N HIS A 109 -18.82 10.05 10.71
CA HIS A 109 -18.33 8.73 10.30
C HIS A 109 -17.52 8.75 8.99
N GLU A 110 -17.57 9.86 8.23
CA GLU A 110 -16.74 10.03 7.05
C GLU A 110 -15.30 10.37 7.44
N ARG A 111 -14.37 10.09 6.52
CA ARG A 111 -12.93 10.22 6.76
C ARG A 111 -12.28 11.10 5.70
N ARG A 112 -11.68 12.20 6.13
CA ARG A 112 -10.88 13.08 5.27
C ARG A 112 -9.39 12.92 5.60
N SER A 113 -8.60 12.59 4.59
CA SER A 113 -7.14 12.54 4.68
C SER A 113 -6.56 13.96 4.65
N SER A 114 -5.39 14.15 5.25
CA SER A 114 -4.61 15.39 5.18
C SER A 114 -3.17 15.09 4.79
N LEU A 115 -2.45 16.11 4.33
CA LEU A 115 -1.04 16.03 3.94
C LEU A 115 -0.14 16.41 5.11
N ILE A 116 1.07 15.84 5.15
CA ILE A 116 2.08 16.21 6.15
C ILE A 116 2.45 17.68 5.97
N GLU A 117 2.32 18.46 7.04
CA GLU A 117 2.59 19.89 6.99
C GLU A 117 4.05 20.17 6.60
N GLY A 118 4.24 21.05 5.62
CA GLY A 118 5.56 21.40 5.13
C GLY A 118 6.27 20.30 4.34
N TRP A 119 5.64 19.15 4.07
CA TRP A 119 6.19 18.13 3.17
C TRP A 119 5.73 18.37 1.72
N SER A 120 6.57 18.07 0.74
CA SER A 120 6.24 18.23 -0.68
C SER A 120 6.91 17.17 -1.55
N ALA A 121 6.40 16.92 -2.76
CA ALA A 121 7.00 15.93 -3.68
C ALA A 121 8.44 16.32 -4.03
N ARG A 122 8.70 17.62 -4.17
CA ARG A 122 10.05 18.18 -4.33
C ARG A 122 10.98 17.88 -3.15
N LYS A 123 10.48 17.97 -1.91
CA LYS A 123 11.26 17.59 -0.72
C LYS A 123 11.50 16.08 -0.68
N ALA A 124 10.50 15.26 -1.02
CA ALA A 124 10.66 13.81 -1.12
C ALA A 124 11.71 13.41 -2.17
N LYS A 125 11.65 14.02 -3.37
CA LYS A 125 12.65 13.82 -4.42
C LYS A 125 14.05 14.22 -3.97
N ARG A 126 14.19 15.38 -3.32
CA ARG A 126 15.48 15.84 -2.75
C ARG A 126 15.99 14.96 -1.61
N ALA A 127 15.08 14.28 -0.90
CA ALA A 127 15.41 13.25 0.08
C ALA A 127 15.78 11.90 -0.57
N GLY A 128 15.85 11.80 -1.90
CA GLY A 128 16.25 10.58 -2.58
C GLY A 128 15.17 9.50 -2.63
N ALA A 129 13.89 9.87 -2.44
CA ALA A 129 12.80 8.92 -2.66
C ALA A 129 12.71 8.53 -4.15
N ASP A 130 12.44 7.25 -4.40
CA ASP A 130 12.13 6.70 -5.72
C ASP A 130 10.64 6.76 -6.03
N ALA A 131 9.80 6.95 -5.02
CA ALA A 131 8.38 7.26 -5.15
C ALA A 131 7.85 8.02 -3.93
N VAL A 132 6.73 8.69 -4.09
CA VAL A 132 5.87 9.05 -2.95
C VAL A 132 4.64 8.18 -2.93
N LYS A 133 4.14 7.95 -1.72
CA LYS A 133 2.90 7.24 -1.50
C LYS A 133 1.91 8.15 -0.78
N LEU A 134 0.65 8.16 -1.22
CA LEU A 134 -0.46 8.83 -0.54
C LEU A 134 -1.54 7.81 -0.17
N LEU A 135 -2.02 7.81 1.07
CA LEU A 135 -3.24 7.08 1.44
C LEU A 135 -4.46 7.99 1.47
N ILE A 136 -5.51 7.56 0.79
CA ILE A 136 -6.84 8.14 0.93
C ILE A 136 -7.83 7.12 1.50
N TYR A 137 -8.72 7.62 2.35
CA TYR A 137 -9.93 6.90 2.72
C TYR A 137 -11.03 7.28 1.74
N TRP A 138 -11.69 6.29 1.15
CA TRP A 138 -12.76 6.57 0.19
C TRP A 138 -13.94 5.63 0.35
N ARG A 139 -15.13 6.20 0.20
CA ARG A 139 -16.40 5.49 0.20
C ARG A 139 -17.34 6.12 -0.81
N PRO A 140 -17.89 5.35 -1.76
CA PRO A 140 -18.78 5.92 -2.78
C PRO A 140 -20.05 6.56 -2.20
N GLU A 141 -20.48 6.12 -1.01
CA GLU A 141 -21.66 6.63 -0.32
C GLU A 141 -21.36 7.85 0.59
N ALA A 142 -20.13 8.36 0.61
CA ALA A 142 -19.80 9.58 1.35
C ALA A 142 -20.39 10.83 0.67
N SER A 143 -20.54 11.91 1.44
CA SER A 143 -20.98 13.21 0.92
C SER A 143 -20.10 13.72 -0.21
N ASP A 144 -20.70 14.47 -1.14
CA ASP A 144 -19.98 15.12 -2.26
C ASP A 144 -18.80 15.97 -1.79
N GLU A 145 -18.93 16.63 -0.63
CA GLU A 145 -17.85 17.43 -0.03
C GLU A 145 -16.65 16.57 0.37
N THR A 146 -16.88 15.39 0.96
CA THR A 146 -15.80 14.46 1.32
C THR A 146 -15.21 13.80 0.08
N LEU A 147 -16.04 13.42 -0.90
CA LEU A 147 -15.55 12.87 -2.17
C LEU A 147 -14.64 13.87 -2.88
N GLU A 148 -15.09 15.12 -3.02
CA GLU A 148 -14.32 16.18 -3.67
C GLU A 148 -13.05 16.54 -2.88
N HIS A 149 -13.09 16.57 -1.54
CA HIS A 149 -11.89 16.75 -0.71
C HIS A 149 -10.82 15.69 -1.03
N GLN A 150 -11.21 14.42 -1.06
CA GLN A 150 -10.28 13.32 -1.34
C GLN A 150 -9.74 13.41 -2.78
N SER A 151 -10.62 13.58 -3.76
CA SER A 151 -10.25 13.70 -5.17
C SER A 151 -9.32 14.90 -5.43
N SER A 152 -9.60 16.05 -4.82
CA SER A 152 -8.74 17.24 -4.93
C SER A 152 -7.36 17.02 -4.33
N LEU A 153 -7.27 16.30 -3.21
CA LEU A 153 -5.99 15.95 -2.59
C LEU A 153 -5.18 15.03 -3.52
N VAL A 154 -5.80 14.01 -4.12
CA VAL A 154 -5.12 13.13 -5.09
C VAL A 154 -4.66 13.90 -6.32
N ARG A 155 -5.51 14.74 -6.93
CA ARG A 155 -5.13 15.58 -8.10
C ARG A 155 -3.93 16.47 -7.80
N LYS A 156 -3.91 17.08 -6.60
CA LYS A 156 -2.79 17.91 -6.15
C LYS A 156 -1.49 17.11 -6.09
N VAL A 157 -1.49 15.97 -5.40
CA VAL A 157 -0.27 15.14 -5.25
C VAL A 157 0.18 14.58 -6.59
N GLY A 158 -0.74 14.09 -7.42
CA GLY A 158 -0.43 13.59 -8.75
C GLY A 158 0.23 14.65 -9.64
N LYS A 159 -0.24 15.90 -9.59
CA LYS A 159 0.39 17.02 -10.29
C LYS A 159 1.79 17.30 -9.75
N GLU A 160 1.97 17.39 -8.43
CA GLU A 160 3.29 17.62 -7.84
C GLU A 160 4.30 16.51 -8.20
N CYS A 161 3.85 15.25 -8.25
CA CYS A 161 4.69 14.11 -8.63
C CYS A 161 5.12 14.12 -10.09
N GLU A 162 4.21 14.53 -10.99
CA GLU A 162 4.53 14.72 -12.40
C GLU A 162 5.56 15.84 -12.59
N GLU A 163 5.39 16.99 -11.91
CA GLU A 163 6.32 18.12 -11.98
C GLU A 163 7.74 17.76 -11.53
N VAL A 164 7.89 16.79 -10.61
CA VAL A 164 9.20 16.39 -10.07
C VAL A 164 9.69 15.03 -10.56
N ASP A 165 9.03 14.48 -11.56
CA ASP A 165 9.42 13.25 -12.22
C ASP A 165 9.59 12.09 -11.22
N LEU A 166 8.57 11.92 -10.37
CA LEU A 166 8.53 10.93 -9.32
C LEU A 166 7.30 10.03 -9.47
N PRO A 167 7.43 8.70 -9.43
CA PRO A 167 6.31 7.78 -9.35
C PRO A 167 5.35 8.14 -8.19
N PHE A 168 4.06 8.16 -8.51
CA PHE A 168 3.00 8.36 -7.53
C PHE A 168 2.29 7.04 -7.22
N VAL A 169 2.46 6.55 -5.99
CA VAL A 169 1.76 5.37 -5.47
C VAL A 169 0.53 5.80 -4.67
N LEU A 170 -0.66 5.44 -5.14
CA LEU A 170 -1.92 5.80 -4.48
C LEU A 170 -2.49 4.61 -3.71
N GLU A 171 -2.52 4.70 -2.38
CA GLU A 171 -3.13 3.72 -1.49
C GLU A 171 -4.62 4.03 -1.26
N LEU A 172 -5.46 3.06 -1.57
CA LEU A 172 -6.92 3.17 -1.53
C LEU A 172 -7.43 2.30 -0.38
N VAL A 173 -8.10 2.93 0.60
CA VAL A 173 -8.62 2.23 1.78
C VAL A 173 -10.10 2.55 1.97
N SER A 174 -10.91 1.50 1.98
CA SER A 174 -12.32 1.53 2.31
C SER A 174 -12.55 1.57 3.83
N TYR A 175 -13.74 1.96 4.27
CA TYR A 175 -14.10 1.96 5.69
C TYR A 175 -15.61 1.84 5.90
N PRO A 176 -16.09 1.20 6.98
CA PRO A 176 -17.51 1.17 7.32
C PRO A 176 -18.10 2.57 7.46
N LEU A 177 -19.21 2.83 6.76
CA LEU A 177 -19.87 4.14 6.75
C LEU A 177 -21.38 4.02 7.04
N LEU A 178 -22.05 3.05 6.43
CA LEU A 178 -23.49 2.86 6.61
C LEU A 178 -23.81 2.29 7.98
N LYS A 179 -25.00 2.59 8.52
CA LYS A 179 -25.40 2.25 9.89
C LYS A 179 -25.25 0.76 10.23
N ASP A 180 -25.53 -0.14 9.29
CA ASP A 180 -25.39 -1.58 9.44
C ASP A 180 -23.95 -2.10 9.25
N GLU A 181 -23.06 -1.25 8.73
CA GLU A 181 -21.62 -1.51 8.61
C GLU A 181 -20.86 -1.08 9.87
N LEU A 182 -21.36 -0.06 10.58
CA LEU A 182 -20.67 0.49 11.73
C LEU A 182 -20.51 -0.58 12.81
N PRO A 183 -19.28 -0.76 13.33
CA PRO A 183 -19.06 -1.76 14.35
C PRO A 183 -19.71 -1.29 15.66
N GLY A 184 -20.58 -2.13 16.24
CA GLY A 184 -21.30 -1.85 17.49
C GLY A 184 -20.39 -1.88 18.73
N GLY A 185 -19.32 -1.09 18.74
CA GLY A 185 -18.31 -1.05 19.79
C GLY A 185 -17.14 -2.04 19.61
N THR A 186 -17.10 -2.80 18.51
CA THR A 186 -15.97 -3.67 18.17
C THR A 186 -14.99 -2.97 17.23
N SER A 187 -13.79 -3.52 17.06
CA SER A 187 -12.84 -3.07 16.05
C SER A 187 -12.95 -3.84 14.73
N ARG A 188 -13.91 -4.77 14.62
CA ARG A 188 -13.98 -5.75 13.52
C ARG A 188 -14.99 -5.33 12.45
N PRO A 189 -14.71 -5.63 11.16
CA PRO A 189 -15.69 -5.45 10.09
C PRO A 189 -16.96 -6.27 10.35
N THR A 190 -18.12 -5.67 10.12
CA THR A 190 -19.40 -6.40 10.21
C THR A 190 -19.63 -7.26 8.96
N PRO A 191 -20.47 -8.30 9.02
CA PRO A 191 -20.85 -9.05 7.82
C PRO A 191 -21.45 -8.18 6.71
N ALA A 192 -22.16 -7.10 7.07
CA ALA A 192 -22.72 -6.15 6.10
C ALA A 192 -21.62 -5.42 5.33
N PHE A 193 -20.56 -4.97 6.02
CA PHE A 193 -19.40 -4.37 5.36
C PHE A 193 -18.66 -5.40 4.51
N ALA A 194 -18.42 -6.61 5.03
CA ALA A 194 -17.75 -7.69 4.29
C ALA A 194 -18.50 -8.06 2.99
N LYS A 195 -19.83 -8.03 3.01
CA LYS A 195 -20.68 -8.26 1.83
C LYS A 195 -20.55 -7.15 0.78
N ARG A 196 -20.40 -5.89 1.18
CA ARG A 196 -20.31 -4.73 0.27
C ARG A 196 -18.88 -4.42 -0.19
N LYS A 197 -17.88 -4.95 0.51
CA LYS A 197 -16.46 -4.68 0.24
C LYS A 197 -16.05 -4.88 -1.22
N PRO A 198 -16.49 -5.94 -1.94
CA PRO A 198 -16.13 -6.10 -3.36
C PRO A 198 -16.56 -4.91 -4.22
N GLU A 199 -17.81 -4.48 -4.10
CA GLU A 199 -18.35 -3.35 -4.86
C GLU A 199 -17.65 -2.03 -4.48
N ILE A 200 -17.40 -1.81 -3.18
CA ILE A 200 -16.73 -0.60 -2.69
C ILE A 200 -15.33 -0.52 -3.29
N VAL A 201 -14.53 -1.59 -3.21
CA VAL A 201 -13.17 -1.63 -3.73
C VAL A 201 -13.18 -1.40 -5.25
N LEU A 202 -14.05 -2.09 -5.98
CA LEU A 202 -14.18 -1.92 -7.43
C LEU A 202 -14.48 -0.46 -7.82
N ARG A 203 -15.50 0.16 -7.21
CA ARG A 203 -15.87 1.55 -7.48
C ARG A 203 -14.75 2.53 -7.12
N THR A 204 -13.98 2.23 -6.06
CA THR A 204 -12.81 3.03 -5.66
C THR A 204 -11.73 2.99 -6.74
N VAL A 205 -11.43 1.79 -7.25
CA VAL A 205 -10.42 1.59 -8.29
C VAL A 205 -10.84 2.23 -9.61
N GLN A 206 -12.11 2.12 -9.99
CA GLN A 206 -12.67 2.77 -11.18
C GLN A 206 -12.54 4.30 -11.09
N GLU A 207 -12.80 4.89 -9.92
CA GLU A 207 -12.63 6.32 -9.71
C GLU A 207 -11.16 6.73 -9.86
N PHE A 208 -10.27 6.15 -9.05
CA PHE A 208 -8.89 6.62 -8.95
C PHE A 208 -7.94 6.11 -10.04
N SER A 209 -8.44 5.29 -10.96
CA SER A 209 -7.77 4.97 -12.22
C SER A 209 -7.88 6.09 -13.26
N LYS A 210 -8.72 7.12 -13.05
CA LYS A 210 -8.85 8.21 -14.04
C LYS A 210 -7.52 8.96 -14.26
N PRO A 211 -7.17 9.35 -15.50
CA PRO A 211 -5.91 10.01 -15.82
C PRO A 211 -5.63 11.32 -15.07
N GLU A 212 -6.68 12.04 -14.67
CA GLU A 212 -6.55 13.32 -13.94
C GLU A 212 -5.84 13.18 -12.59
N TYR A 213 -5.86 11.99 -11.99
CA TYR A 213 -5.19 11.70 -10.72
C TYR A 213 -3.71 11.41 -10.87
N LYS A 214 -3.24 11.09 -12.09
CA LYS A 214 -1.83 10.84 -12.42
C LYS A 214 -1.15 9.79 -11.53
N ALA A 215 -1.92 8.87 -10.95
CA ALA A 215 -1.38 7.73 -10.22
C ALA A 215 -0.58 6.85 -11.20
N ASP A 216 0.59 6.40 -10.78
CA ASP A 216 1.41 5.50 -11.60
C ASP A 216 1.24 4.05 -11.14
N LEU A 217 1.01 3.83 -9.85
CA LEU A 217 0.81 2.52 -9.22
C LEU A 217 -0.32 2.63 -8.19
N LEU A 218 -1.28 1.71 -8.23
CA LEU A 218 -2.32 1.61 -7.19
C LEU A 218 -1.91 0.61 -6.11
N LYS A 219 -2.11 0.96 -4.84
CA LYS A 219 -1.99 0.06 -3.70
C LYS A 219 -3.38 -0.19 -3.13
N ILE A 220 -3.90 -1.40 -3.30
CA ILE A 220 -5.34 -1.70 -3.17
C ILE A 220 -5.54 -2.74 -2.05
N GLU A 221 -6.63 -2.59 -1.30
CA GLU A 221 -7.12 -3.63 -0.39
C GLU A 221 -7.58 -4.88 -1.14
N PHE A 222 -7.50 -6.03 -0.49
CA PHE A 222 -8.12 -7.25 -1.04
C PHE A 222 -9.64 -7.06 -1.15
N PRO A 223 -10.26 -7.35 -2.32
CA PRO A 223 -11.64 -6.99 -2.58
C PRO A 223 -12.65 -7.78 -1.75
N ALA A 224 -12.22 -8.84 -1.06
CA ALA A 224 -13.04 -9.63 -0.15
C ALA A 224 -12.47 -9.64 1.28
N ASP A 225 -13.19 -10.29 2.18
CA ASP A 225 -12.72 -10.74 3.49
C ASP A 225 -12.81 -12.27 3.49
N LEU A 226 -11.67 -12.94 3.31
CA LEU A 226 -11.63 -14.39 3.12
C LEU A 226 -12.31 -15.15 4.26
N LYS A 227 -12.40 -14.57 5.46
CA LYS A 227 -13.10 -15.18 6.61
C LYS A 227 -14.60 -15.42 6.39
N TYR A 228 -15.18 -14.83 5.34
CA TYR A 228 -16.57 -15.02 4.93
C TYR A 228 -16.72 -15.88 3.67
N THR A 229 -15.66 -16.53 3.20
CA THR A 229 -15.73 -17.55 2.13
C THR A 229 -16.22 -18.89 2.67
N GLU A 230 -16.84 -19.75 1.86
CA GLU A 230 -17.22 -21.11 2.27
C GLU A 230 -16.03 -21.90 2.87
N GLU A 231 -14.86 -21.74 2.28
CA GLU A 231 -13.62 -22.45 2.57
C GLU A 231 -13.00 -22.04 3.91
N TYR A 232 -13.10 -20.76 4.28
CA TYR A 232 -12.45 -20.23 5.48
C TYR A 232 -13.43 -19.78 6.58
N CYS A 233 -14.75 -19.81 6.34
CA CYS A 233 -15.76 -19.41 7.31
C CYS A 233 -15.80 -20.27 8.58
N HIS A 234 -15.08 -21.39 8.60
CA HIS A 234 -14.95 -22.26 9.78
C HIS A 234 -13.89 -21.80 10.80
N GLY A 235 -13.31 -20.61 10.61
CA GLY A 235 -12.33 -20.02 11.54
C GLY A 235 -10.88 -20.30 11.17
N ALA A 236 -10.58 -20.49 9.88
CA ALA A 236 -9.25 -20.88 9.41
C ALA A 236 -8.14 -19.88 9.80
N PHE A 237 -8.44 -18.57 9.84
CA PHE A 237 -7.46 -17.52 10.11
C PHE A 237 -7.46 -17.02 11.55
N ASP A 238 -8.59 -17.12 12.27
CA ASP A 238 -8.75 -16.51 13.59
C ASP A 238 -9.59 -17.33 14.59
N GLY A 239 -9.93 -18.58 14.25
CA GLY A 239 -10.66 -19.50 15.12
C GLY A 239 -12.16 -19.20 15.24
N GLU A 240 -12.70 -18.21 14.52
CA GLU A 240 -14.09 -17.82 14.62
C GLU A 240 -14.95 -18.31 13.45
N LYS A 241 -16.02 -19.03 13.78
CA LYS A 241 -16.99 -19.49 12.78
C LYS A 241 -17.94 -18.37 12.37
N ARG A 242 -18.17 -18.25 11.06
CA ARG A 242 -19.02 -17.24 10.43
C ARG A 242 -19.94 -17.90 9.42
N ARG A 243 -20.98 -17.19 9.03
CA ARG A 243 -21.80 -17.57 7.87
C ARG A 243 -21.05 -17.15 6.60
N ALA A 244 -20.93 -18.07 5.64
CA ALA A 244 -20.40 -17.74 4.32
C ALA A 244 -21.25 -16.69 3.61
N LEU A 245 -20.59 -15.75 2.96
CA LEU A 245 -21.18 -14.69 2.13
C LEU A 245 -20.91 -14.90 0.64
N TYR A 246 -19.83 -15.61 0.32
CA TYR A 246 -19.37 -15.96 -1.02
C TYR A 246 -18.50 -17.23 -0.97
N ASP A 247 -18.11 -17.78 -2.11
CA ASP A 247 -17.08 -18.82 -2.26
C ASP A 247 -15.77 -18.25 -2.87
N LEU A 248 -14.76 -19.09 -3.11
CA LEU A 248 -13.51 -18.64 -3.73
C LEU A 248 -13.65 -18.28 -5.22
N ASP A 249 -14.55 -18.92 -5.96
CA ASP A 249 -14.78 -18.62 -7.38
C ASP A 249 -15.29 -17.17 -7.53
N GLU A 250 -16.21 -16.74 -6.67
CA GLU A 250 -16.69 -15.36 -6.57
C GLU A 250 -15.57 -14.38 -6.17
N VAL A 251 -14.67 -14.78 -5.26
CA VAL A 251 -13.52 -13.95 -4.86
C VAL A 251 -12.54 -13.75 -6.01
N GLU A 252 -12.29 -14.78 -6.82
CA GLU A 252 -11.48 -14.66 -8.02
C GLU A 252 -12.11 -13.70 -9.04
N ASP A 253 -13.44 -13.78 -9.23
CA ASP A 253 -14.17 -12.82 -10.06
C ASP A 253 -14.00 -11.38 -9.56
N PHE A 254 -14.10 -11.15 -8.25
CA PHE A 254 -13.86 -9.82 -7.68
C PHE A 254 -12.43 -9.32 -7.97
N CYS A 255 -11.43 -10.20 -7.90
CA CYS A 255 -10.05 -9.85 -8.22
C CYS A 255 -9.88 -9.53 -9.72
N ARG A 256 -10.50 -10.32 -10.61
CA ARG A 256 -10.51 -10.05 -12.06
C ARG A 256 -11.16 -8.70 -12.39
N MET A 257 -12.30 -8.39 -11.78
CA MET A 257 -12.97 -7.10 -11.96
C MET A 257 -12.11 -5.91 -11.48
N VAL A 258 -11.38 -6.07 -10.37
CA VAL A 258 -10.43 -5.06 -9.89
C VAL A 258 -9.27 -4.88 -10.88
N ASP A 259 -8.69 -5.97 -11.39
CA ASP A 259 -7.64 -5.90 -12.40
C ASP A 259 -8.14 -5.15 -13.65
N GLU A 260 -9.30 -5.55 -14.20
CA GLU A 260 -9.93 -4.90 -15.34
C GLU A 260 -10.20 -3.40 -15.11
N ALA A 261 -10.50 -2.98 -13.89
CA ALA A 261 -10.68 -1.57 -13.55
C ALA A 261 -9.35 -0.79 -13.46
N CYS A 262 -8.23 -1.44 -13.15
CA CYS A 262 -6.92 -0.81 -13.01
C CYS A 262 -6.33 -0.41 -14.37
N VAL A 263 -6.25 0.89 -14.68
CA VAL A 263 -5.58 1.34 -15.93
C VAL A 263 -4.06 1.48 -15.78
N VAL A 264 -3.55 1.29 -14.56
CA VAL A 264 -2.12 1.30 -14.21
C VAL A 264 -1.83 0.05 -13.37
N PRO A 265 -0.56 -0.41 -13.27
CA PRO A 265 -0.22 -1.54 -12.41
C PRO A 265 -0.74 -1.35 -10.99
N TRP A 266 -1.00 -2.46 -10.30
CA TRP A 266 -1.49 -2.44 -8.93
C TRP A 266 -0.81 -3.48 -8.06
N VAL A 267 -0.78 -3.21 -6.76
CA VAL A 267 -0.22 -4.09 -5.72
C VAL A 267 -1.21 -4.24 -4.58
N ILE A 268 -1.25 -5.43 -4.00
CA ILE A 268 -2.11 -5.73 -2.86
C ILE A 268 -1.49 -5.24 -1.54
N LEU A 269 -2.32 -4.72 -0.63
CA LEU A 269 -1.92 -4.34 0.73
C LEU A 269 -2.44 -5.33 1.78
N SER A 270 -1.68 -5.51 2.86
CA SER A 270 -2.01 -6.50 3.90
C SER A 270 -3.21 -6.15 4.80
N ALA A 271 -3.64 -4.90 4.86
CA ALA A 271 -4.71 -4.39 5.75
C ALA A 271 -4.55 -4.67 7.26
N GLY A 272 -3.49 -5.37 7.70
CA GLY A 272 -3.29 -5.80 9.08
C GLY A 272 -3.82 -7.19 9.40
N VAL A 273 -4.13 -8.00 8.39
CA VAL A 273 -4.37 -9.43 8.57
C VAL A 273 -3.05 -10.14 8.95
N GLU A 274 -3.15 -11.34 9.50
CA GLU A 274 -1.98 -12.17 9.79
C GLU A 274 -1.37 -12.76 8.50
N VAL A 275 -0.13 -13.24 8.57
CA VAL A 275 0.61 -13.68 7.38
C VAL A 275 -0.11 -14.79 6.59
N GLU A 276 -0.77 -15.72 7.27
CA GLU A 276 -1.46 -16.85 6.60
C GLU A 276 -2.60 -16.38 5.69
N GLU A 277 -3.40 -15.42 6.15
CA GLU A 277 -4.45 -14.80 5.34
C GLU A 277 -3.84 -13.94 4.23
N PHE A 278 -2.75 -13.23 4.52
CA PHE A 278 -2.12 -12.37 3.51
C PHE A 278 -1.48 -13.18 2.38
N LEU A 279 -0.97 -14.39 2.64
CA LEU A 279 -0.46 -15.27 1.60
C LEU A 279 -1.55 -15.66 0.61
N ALA A 280 -2.72 -16.06 1.10
CA ALA A 280 -3.88 -16.38 0.25
C ALA A 280 -4.34 -15.16 -0.55
N ASN A 281 -4.39 -13.97 0.07
CA ASN A 281 -4.72 -12.72 -0.63
C ASN A 281 -3.73 -12.40 -1.76
N VAL A 282 -2.43 -12.61 -1.52
CA VAL A 282 -1.37 -12.35 -2.52
C VAL A 282 -1.45 -13.32 -3.67
N GLU A 283 -1.69 -14.60 -3.41
CA GLU A 283 -1.82 -15.63 -4.45
C GLU A 283 -3.02 -15.30 -5.37
N LEU A 284 -4.22 -15.15 -4.81
CA LEU A 284 -5.44 -14.82 -5.56
C LEU A 284 -5.31 -13.51 -6.35
N ALA A 285 -4.75 -12.46 -5.74
CA ALA A 285 -4.54 -11.19 -6.43
C ALA A 285 -3.51 -11.29 -7.56
N SER A 286 -2.45 -12.07 -7.37
CA SER A 286 -1.39 -12.26 -8.37
C SER A 286 -1.92 -13.02 -9.59
N GLU A 287 -2.71 -14.08 -9.38
CA GLU A 287 -3.36 -14.83 -10.47
C GLU A 287 -4.32 -13.96 -11.28
N ALA A 288 -4.98 -12.99 -10.64
CA ALA A 288 -5.92 -12.09 -11.31
C ALA A 288 -5.24 -10.96 -12.10
N GLY A 289 -3.94 -10.67 -11.89
CA GLY A 289 -3.21 -9.65 -12.64
C GLY A 289 -2.41 -8.64 -11.81
N ALA A 290 -2.43 -8.72 -10.47
CA ALA A 290 -1.64 -7.83 -9.63
C ALA A 290 -0.15 -7.92 -9.96
N SER A 291 0.54 -6.78 -9.91
CA SER A 291 1.99 -6.69 -10.12
C SER A 291 2.82 -6.96 -8.86
N GLY A 292 2.17 -7.45 -7.80
CA GLY A 292 2.81 -7.91 -6.57
C GLY A 292 2.13 -7.36 -5.32
N PHE A 293 2.92 -7.04 -4.29
CA PHE A 293 2.43 -6.61 -2.99
C PHE A 293 3.24 -5.45 -2.41
N LEU A 294 2.57 -4.64 -1.58
CA LEU A 294 3.19 -3.69 -0.67
C LEU A 294 2.70 -3.98 0.75
N GLY A 295 3.36 -4.97 1.35
CA GLY A 295 2.96 -5.61 2.61
C GLY A 295 3.63 -4.97 3.80
N GLY A 296 2.90 -4.80 4.91
CA GLY A 296 3.44 -4.21 6.12
C GLY A 296 3.25 -5.13 7.32
N ARG A 297 2.25 -4.83 8.13
CA ARG A 297 1.95 -5.51 9.40
C ARG A 297 2.00 -7.04 9.33
N ALA A 298 1.38 -7.68 8.32
CA ALA A 298 1.43 -9.13 8.16
C ALA A 298 2.86 -9.72 8.17
N ILE A 299 3.85 -8.92 7.76
CA ILE A 299 5.24 -9.33 7.68
C ILE A 299 5.95 -9.18 9.03
N TRP A 300 5.82 -8.02 9.67
CA TRP A 300 6.69 -7.62 10.78
C TRP A 300 5.99 -7.45 12.13
N GLN A 301 4.66 -7.38 12.21
CA GLN A 301 3.96 -7.00 13.45
C GLN A 301 4.22 -7.94 14.63
N GLY A 302 4.56 -9.22 14.36
CA GLY A 302 4.92 -10.17 15.41
C GLY A 302 6.12 -9.74 16.24
N CYS A 303 7.03 -8.92 15.69
CA CYS A 303 8.19 -8.42 16.42
C CYS A 303 7.79 -7.49 17.58
N THR A 304 6.67 -6.76 17.49
CA THR A 304 6.33 -5.74 18.49
C THR A 304 6.02 -6.34 19.87
N LYS A 305 5.74 -7.64 19.95
CA LYS A 305 5.52 -8.37 21.21
C LYS A 305 6.79 -8.47 22.08
N PHE A 306 7.95 -8.30 21.48
CA PHE A 306 9.24 -8.39 22.17
C PHE A 306 9.78 -7.02 22.61
N TYR A 307 9.15 -5.91 22.21
CA TYR A 307 9.60 -4.58 22.64
C TYR A 307 9.41 -4.41 24.16
N PRO A 308 10.36 -3.82 24.91
CA PRO A 308 11.55 -3.06 24.47
C PRO A 308 12.84 -3.87 24.23
N ASP A 309 12.79 -5.20 24.23
CA ASP A 309 13.95 -6.05 23.92
C ASP A 309 14.23 -6.05 22.41
N VAL A 310 15.07 -5.11 21.97
CA VAL A 310 15.46 -4.92 20.57
C VAL A 310 16.18 -6.15 20.01
N GLU A 311 16.96 -6.87 20.82
CA GLU A 311 17.68 -8.06 20.34
C GLU A 311 16.70 -9.20 20.03
N ALA A 312 15.73 -9.43 20.92
CA ALA A 312 14.66 -10.40 20.68
C ALA A 312 13.79 -10.02 19.47
N MET A 313 13.51 -8.73 19.29
CA MET A 313 12.82 -8.23 18.09
C MET A 313 13.58 -8.53 16.81
N GLU A 314 14.86 -8.17 16.75
CA GLU A 314 15.70 -8.40 15.57
C GLU A 314 15.88 -9.89 15.30
N LYS A 315 15.96 -10.74 16.34
CA LYS A 315 15.99 -12.20 16.20
C LYS A 315 14.69 -12.76 15.61
N TRP A 316 13.53 -12.24 16.01
CA TRP A 316 12.26 -12.64 15.41
C TRP A 316 12.15 -12.17 13.96
N LEU A 317 12.60 -10.93 13.67
CA LEU A 317 12.62 -10.40 12.30
C LEU A 317 13.55 -11.23 11.40
N ALA A 318 14.72 -11.63 11.88
CA ALA A 318 15.69 -12.42 11.12
C ALA A 318 15.22 -13.86 10.86
N THR A 319 14.27 -14.36 11.65
CA THR A 319 13.66 -15.68 11.48
C THR A 319 12.28 -15.56 10.85
N SER A 320 11.22 -15.43 11.66
CA SER A 320 9.83 -15.37 11.20
C SER A 320 9.55 -14.23 10.23
N GLY A 321 10.09 -13.03 10.47
CA GLY A 321 9.89 -11.89 9.55
C GLY A 321 10.48 -12.14 8.15
N ALA A 322 11.70 -12.68 8.11
CA ALA A 322 12.36 -13.06 6.87
C ALA A 322 11.65 -14.24 6.17
N ASP A 323 11.16 -15.22 6.94
CA ASP A 323 10.37 -16.33 6.41
C ASP A 323 9.04 -15.86 5.79
N ASN A 324 8.33 -14.95 6.45
CA ASN A 324 7.13 -14.30 5.91
C ASN A 324 7.41 -13.67 4.52
N PHE A 325 8.55 -13.00 4.36
CA PHE A 325 8.97 -12.45 3.06
C PHE A 325 9.24 -13.52 2.00
N ARG A 326 9.94 -14.60 2.36
CA ARG A 326 10.21 -15.71 1.44
C ARG A 326 8.91 -16.36 0.96
N ARG A 327 7.98 -16.59 1.88
CA ARG A 327 6.66 -17.15 1.58
C ARG A 327 5.83 -16.21 0.70
N LEU A 328 5.85 -14.90 0.95
CA LEU A 328 5.16 -13.91 0.11
C LEU A 328 5.78 -13.79 -1.29
N ARG A 329 7.10 -13.96 -1.42
CA ARG A 329 7.76 -14.04 -2.73
C ARG A 329 7.24 -15.23 -3.53
N GLU A 330 7.07 -16.38 -2.90
CA GLU A 330 6.50 -17.57 -3.53
C GLU A 330 5.02 -17.38 -3.89
N ALA A 331 4.19 -16.88 -2.97
CA ALA A 331 2.79 -16.59 -3.23
C ALA A 331 2.58 -15.57 -4.37
N SER A 332 3.54 -14.68 -4.60
CA SER A 332 3.53 -13.69 -5.69
C SER A 332 4.32 -14.14 -6.93
N ARG A 333 4.59 -15.43 -7.11
CA ARG A 333 5.32 -15.94 -8.30
C ARG A 333 4.61 -15.63 -9.61
N ASN A 334 3.28 -15.62 -9.60
CA ASN A 334 2.44 -15.37 -10.77
C ASN A 334 2.07 -13.88 -10.94
N ALA A 335 2.59 -12.99 -10.08
CA ALA A 335 2.38 -11.56 -10.22
C ALA A 335 2.90 -11.07 -11.58
N VAL A 336 2.15 -10.17 -12.21
CA VAL A 336 2.43 -9.67 -13.55
C VAL A 336 3.56 -8.63 -13.48
N PRO A 337 4.69 -8.83 -14.19
CA PRO A 337 5.71 -7.79 -14.28
C PRO A 337 5.09 -6.47 -14.73
N TRP A 338 5.47 -5.35 -14.11
CA TRP A 338 4.77 -4.08 -14.31
C TRP A 338 4.70 -3.63 -15.77
N TYR A 339 5.69 -3.99 -16.58
CA TYR A 339 5.77 -3.65 -18.00
C TYR A 339 4.92 -4.58 -18.88
N GLU A 340 4.48 -5.74 -18.39
CA GLU A 340 3.53 -6.62 -19.07
C GLU A 340 2.07 -6.23 -18.79
N HIS A 341 1.83 -5.38 -17.77
CA HIS A 341 0.49 -4.83 -17.53
C HIS A 341 -0.06 -4.19 -18.81
N ARG A 342 -1.36 -4.36 -19.06
CA ARG A 342 -2.05 -3.96 -20.31
C ARG A 342 -1.88 -2.49 -20.71
N ARG A 343 -1.55 -1.62 -19.74
CA ARG A 343 -1.13 -0.23 -19.99
C ARG A 343 0.08 -0.16 -20.93
N PHE A 344 1.09 -1.01 -20.71
CA PHE A 344 2.37 -0.98 -21.40
C PHE A 344 2.47 -2.06 -22.49
N GLY A 345 1.93 -3.26 -22.25
CA GLY A 345 1.91 -4.35 -23.23
C GLY A 345 3.29 -4.87 -23.63
N GLY A 346 4.25 -4.83 -22.71
CA GLY A 346 5.62 -5.31 -22.87
C GLY A 346 6.69 -4.22 -22.75
N TYR A 347 7.86 -4.57 -22.21
CA TYR A 347 8.98 -3.63 -22.02
C TYR A 347 9.41 -2.85 -23.28
N PRO A 348 9.44 -3.44 -24.50
CA PRO A 348 9.79 -2.71 -25.72
C PRO A 348 8.84 -1.55 -26.09
N ASN A 349 7.64 -1.51 -25.52
CA ASN A 349 6.66 -0.45 -25.77
C ASN A 349 6.81 0.73 -24.80
N VAL A 350 7.68 0.62 -23.80
CA VAL A 350 7.96 1.70 -22.84
C VAL A 350 9.08 2.58 -23.38
N LEU A 351 8.73 3.81 -23.78
CA LEU A 351 9.65 4.77 -24.36
C LEU A 351 9.88 5.96 -23.43
N LEU A 352 11.10 6.51 -23.48
CA LEU A 352 11.41 7.76 -22.81
C LEU A 352 10.67 8.92 -23.47
N ALA A 353 9.90 9.67 -22.69
CA ALA A 353 9.23 10.88 -23.14
C ALA A 353 10.27 11.89 -23.67
N GLY A 354 10.11 12.30 -24.93
CA GLY A 354 11.03 13.20 -25.61
C GLY A 354 12.40 12.62 -25.97
N GLY A 355 12.59 11.29 -25.91
CA GLY A 355 13.89 10.59 -26.01
C GLY A 355 14.63 10.63 -27.37
N GLY A 356 14.58 11.74 -28.11
CA GLY A 356 15.40 11.96 -29.30
C GLY A 356 16.81 12.45 -28.99
N GLY A 357 17.63 12.71 -30.02
CA GLY A 357 19.03 13.16 -29.86
C GLY A 357 19.23 14.48 -29.11
N GLU A 358 18.16 15.28 -28.99
CA GLU A 358 18.13 16.57 -28.29
C GLU A 358 17.44 16.50 -26.91
N TRP A 359 17.16 15.28 -26.41
CA TRP A 359 16.40 15.07 -25.17
C TRP A 359 16.93 15.89 -23.99
N TYR A 360 18.25 15.90 -23.78
CA TYR A 360 18.88 16.60 -22.66
C TYR A 360 18.70 18.13 -22.69
N ARG A 361 18.42 18.73 -23.87
CA ARG A 361 18.13 20.17 -23.99
C ARG A 361 16.66 20.49 -23.71
N ASN A 362 15.78 19.53 -23.97
CA ASN A 362 14.32 19.70 -23.85
C ASN A 362 13.75 19.11 -22.55
N TYR A 363 14.55 18.36 -21.80
CA TYR A 363 14.14 17.81 -20.52
C TYR A 363 14.07 18.94 -19.48
N GLU A 364 12.85 19.29 -19.08
CA GLU A 364 12.61 20.30 -18.06
C GLU A 364 13.13 19.78 -16.71
N GLY A 365 14.12 20.50 -16.16
CA GLY A 365 14.70 20.19 -14.85
C GLY A 365 13.77 20.55 -13.69
N LEU A 366 14.16 20.12 -12.49
CA LEU A 366 13.44 20.40 -11.24
C LEU A 366 13.44 21.87 -10.84
#